data_AF-A0A352ULC2-F1
#
_entry.id   AF-A0A352ULC2-F1
#
_cell.length_a   1.000
_cell.length_b   1.000
_cell.length_c   1.000
_cell.angle_alpha   90.00
_cell.angle_beta   90.00
_cell.angle_gamma   90.00
#
_symmetry.space_group_name_H-M   'P 1'
#
loop_
_entity.id
_entity.type
_entity.pdbx_description
1 polymer ?
#
loop_
_entity_poly.entity_id
_entity_poly.type
_entity_poly.pdbx_seq_one_letter_code
_entity_poly.pdbx_strand_id
1 'polypeptide(L)' 'RAPDGETLAQAASLAAYFSQAREAGKTPVDYTEARFVKKPAGAMPGMVTYTGQRTLMAEPDELLVQKLEAE' A
#
# COMPACT_ATOMS: atom_id res chain seq x y z
N ARG A 1 -3.48 -17.60 3.32
CA ARG A 1 -2.56 -17.76 2.18
C ARG A 1 -1.75 -16.49 2.08
N ALA A 2 -0.42 -16.56 2.09
CA ALA A 2 0.39 -15.37 1.82
C ALA A 2 0.25 -15.01 0.33
N PRO A 3 0.06 -13.73 -0.02
CA PRO A 3 0.15 -13.31 -1.41
C PRO A 3 1.54 -13.62 -1.97
N ASP A 4 1.60 -13.92 -3.26
CA ASP A 4 2.85 -14.00 -4.00
C ASP A 4 3.56 -12.63 -4.02
N GLY A 5 4.88 -12.67 -4.20
CA GLY A 5 5.72 -11.47 -4.13
C GLY A 5 5.38 -10.45 -5.23
N GLU A 6 4.90 -10.92 -6.38
CA GLU A 6 4.47 -10.06 -7.48
C GLU A 6 3.22 -9.27 -7.10
N THR A 7 2.19 -9.93 -6.57
CA THR A 7 0.98 -9.26 -6.06
C THR A 7 1.31 -8.22 -5.00
N LEU A 8 2.24 -8.52 -4.08
CA LEU A 8 2.69 -7.54 -3.07
C LEU A 8 3.38 -6.33 -3.69
N ALA A 9 4.23 -6.53 -4.70
CA ALA A 9 4.92 -5.44 -5.38
C ALA A 9 3.95 -4.54 -6.15
N GLN A 10 2.98 -5.14 -6.86
CA GLN A 10 1.94 -4.41 -7.58
C GLN A 10 1.06 -3.59 -6.63
N ALA A 11 0.61 -4.20 -5.53
CA ALA A 11 -0.16 -3.50 -4.51
C ALA A 11 0.63 -2.35 -3.86
N ALA A 12 1.93 -2.53 -3.63
CA ALA A 12 2.78 -1.48 -3.09
C ALA A 12 2.98 -0.32 -4.08
N SER A 13 3.12 -0.60 -5.38
CA SER A 13 3.20 0.43 -6.41
C SER A 13 1.90 1.24 -6.53
N LEU A 14 0.74 0.56 -6.48
CA LEU A 14 -0.57 1.22 -6.41
C LEU A 14 -0.68 2.12 -5.18
N ALA A 15 -0.28 1.63 -4.01
CA ALA A 15 -0.29 2.42 -2.78
C ALA A 15 0.61 3.65 -2.87
N ALA A 16 1.80 3.53 -3.49
CA ALA A 16 2.69 4.66 -3.72
C ALA A 16 2.06 5.68 -4.70
N TYR A 17 1.41 5.22 -5.77
CA TYR A 17 0.77 6.08 -6.78
C TYR A 17 -0.40 6.88 -6.22
N PHE A 18 -1.24 6.30 -5.37
CA PHE A 18 -2.36 7.00 -4.71
C PHE A 18 -1.97 7.72 -3.41
N SER A 19 -0.67 7.90 -3.18
CA SER A 19 -0.14 8.63 -2.03
C SER A 19 0.35 10.03 -2.42
N GLN A 20 0.77 10.81 -1.43
CA GLN A 20 1.47 12.07 -1.67
C GLN A 20 2.83 11.88 -2.36
N ALA A 21 3.37 10.67 -2.36
CA ALA A 21 4.64 10.31 -2.97
C ALA A 21 4.51 9.86 -4.43
N ARG A 22 3.38 10.16 -5.10
CA ARG A 22 3.13 9.81 -6.51
C ARG A 22 4.23 10.26 -7.47
N GLU A 23 4.80 11.44 -7.25
CA GLU A 23 5.90 12.00 -8.06
C GLU A 23 7.28 11.73 -7.44
N ALA A 24 7.32 11.05 -6.29
CA ALA A 24 8.57 10.60 -5.69
C ALA A 24 9.03 9.29 -6.34
N GLY A 25 10.33 9.01 -6.28
CA GLY A 25 10.88 7.74 -6.73
C GLY A 25 10.58 6.61 -5.72
N LYS A 26 11.63 5.89 -5.31
CA LYS A 26 11.50 4.80 -4.34
C LYS A 26 10.91 5.28 -3.02
N THR A 27 9.66 4.88 -2.78
CA THR A 27 8.86 5.24 -1.61
C THR A 27 8.70 4.02 -0.69
N PRO A 28 8.89 4.19 0.63
CA PRO A 28 8.61 3.13 1.58
C PRO A 28 7.10 2.92 1.74
N VAL A 29 6.65 1.68 1.56
CA VAL A 29 5.26 1.25 1.72
C VAL A 29 5.18 0.14 2.75
N ASP A 30 4.37 0.36 3.78
CA ASP A 30 4.17 -0.62 4.84
C ASP A 30 3.00 -1.56 4.52
N TYR A 31 3.22 -2.85 4.73
CA TYR A 31 2.18 -3.87 4.62
C TYR A 31 2.10 -4.70 5.90
N THR A 32 0.89 -5.11 6.24
CA THR A 32 0.59 -6.01 7.35
C THR A 32 -0.73 -6.73 7.08
N GLU A 33 -1.02 -7.78 7.84
CA GLU A 33 -2.34 -8.41 7.76
C GLU A 33 -3.42 -7.49 8.35
N ALA A 34 -4.60 -7.47 7.73
CA ALA A 34 -5.71 -6.61 8.15
C ALA A 34 -6.11 -6.78 9.63
N ARG A 35 -5.89 -7.96 10.21
CA ARG A 35 -6.14 -8.24 11.64
C ARG A 35 -5.30 -7.37 12.59
N PHE A 36 -4.16 -6.87 12.13
CA PHE A 36 -3.25 -6.01 12.89
C PHE A 36 -3.54 -4.52 12.71
N VAL A 37 -4.48 -4.17 11.84
CA VAL A 37 -4.92 -2.79 11.61
C VAL A 37 -6.14 -2.52 12.50
N LYS A 38 -6.09 -1.44 13.26
CA LYS A 38 -7.17 -1.03 14.18
C LYS A 38 -7.51 0.43 13.97
N LYS A 39 -8.81 0.75 14.05
CA LYS A 39 -9.29 2.13 14.11
C LYS A 39 -9.35 2.57 15.58
N PRO A 40 -8.59 3.59 16.01
CA PRO A 40 -8.70 4.13 17.36
C PRO A 40 -10.10 4.72 17.60
N ALA A 41 -10.61 4.57 18.82
CA ALA A 41 -11.90 5.14 19.20
C ALA A 41 -11.87 6.67 19.07
N GLY A 42 -12.85 7.24 18.37
CA GLY A 42 -12.93 8.69 18.11
C GLY A 42 -12.06 9.20 16.96
N ALA A 43 -11.30 8.34 16.27
CA ALA A 43 -10.51 8.77 15.12
C ALA A 43 -11.37 9.08 13.88
N MET A 44 -10.92 10.03 13.07
CA MET A 44 -11.56 10.40 11.80
C MET A 44 -11.61 9.20 10.83
N PRO A 45 -12.61 9.13 9.94
CA PRO A 45 -12.62 8.15 8.85
C PRO A 45 -11.28 8.15 8.08
N GLY A 46 -10.73 6.98 7.81
CA GLY A 46 -9.43 6.82 7.15
C GLY A 46 -8.22 6.77 8.09
N MET A 47 -8.33 7.23 9.35
CA MET A 47 -7.24 7.13 10.32
C MET A 47 -7.20 5.74 10.97
N VAL A 48 -6.03 5.10 10.88
CA VAL A 48 -5.78 3.75 11.42
C VAL A 48 -4.43 3.68 12.13
N THR A 49 -4.30 2.74 13.07
CA THR A 49 -3.03 2.33 13.67
C THR A 49 -2.78 0.86 13.35
N TYR A 50 -1.50 0.48 13.21
CA TYR A 50 -1.11 -0.89 12.89
C TYR A 50 0.15 -1.29 13.64
N THR A 51 0.39 -2.59 13.72
CA THR A 51 1.57 -3.16 14.40
C THR A 51 2.16 -4.31 13.58
N GLY A 52 3.46 -4.56 13.75
CA GLY A 52 4.13 -5.70 13.11
C GLY A 52 4.20 -5.60 11.59
N GLN A 53 4.19 -4.37 11.06
CA GLN A 53 4.33 -4.12 9.64
C GLN A 53 5.71 -4.50 9.12
N ARG A 54 5.78 -4.70 7.81
CA ARG A 54 7.02 -4.80 7.05
C ARG A 54 7.02 -3.72 5.99
N THR A 55 8.19 -3.16 5.74
CA THR A 55 8.37 -2.08 4.76
C THR A 55 8.89 -2.65 3.44
N LEU A 56 8.29 -2.22 2.34
CA LEU A 56 8.69 -2.49 0.97
C LEU A 56 9.13 -1.18 0.33
N MET A 57 10.15 -1.21 -0.52
CA MET A 57 10.47 -0.05 -1.36
C MET A 57 9.76 -0.23 -2.70
N ALA A 58 8.82 0.66 -3.00
CA ALA A 58 8.04 0.62 -4.25
C ALA A 58 8.16 1.94 -5.01
N GLU A 59 7.99 1.87 -6.33
CA GLU A 59 7.95 3.04 -7.21
C GLU A 59 6.54 3.16 -7.78
N PRO A 60 5.97 4.37 -7.84
CA PRO A 60 4.65 4.59 -8.41
C PRO A 60 4.68 4.35 -9.92
N ASP A 61 3.78 3.51 -10.44
CA ASP A 61 3.69 3.18 -11.87
C ASP A 61 2.27 3.42 -12.39
N GLU A 62 2.13 4.44 -13.24
CA GLU A 62 0.86 4.82 -13.85
C GLU A 62 0.36 3.80 -14.89
N LEU A 63 1.28 3.18 -15.64
CA LEU A 63 0.91 2.18 -16.64
C LEU A 63 0.39 0.91 -15.97
N LEU A 64 1.00 0.53 -14.84
CA LEU A 64 0.53 -0.58 -14.03
C LEU A 64 -0.88 -0.32 -13.47
N VAL A 65 -1.15 0.89 -12.98
CA VAL A 65 -2.49 1.28 -12.50
C VAL A 65 -3.52 1.12 -13.61
N GLN A 66 -3.27 1.71 -14.78
CA GLN A 66 -4.19 1.64 -15.92
C GLN A 66 -4.44 0.21 -16.39
N LYS A 67 -3.40 -0.64 -16.37
CA LYS A 67 -3.52 -2.05 -16.75
C LYS A 67 -4.43 -2.82 -15.78
N LEU A 68 -4.25 -2.61 -14.47
CA LEU A 68 -5.02 -3.30 -13.43
C LEU A 68 -6.46 -2.78 -13.31
N GLU A 69 -6.73 -1.53 -13.70
CA GLU A 69 -8.10 -0.99 -13.78
C GLU A 69 -8.90 -1.57 -14.97
N ALA A 70 -8.21 -2.03 -16.01
CA ALA A 70 -8.83 -2.56 -17.22
C ALA A 70 -9.07 -4.09 -17.18
N GLU A 71 -8.53 -4.78 -16.17
CA GLU A 71 -8.67 -6.22 -15.92
C GLU A 71 -9.90 -6.54 -15.04
#